data_AF-A0A4Q3FRK0-F1
#
_entry.id   AF-A0A4Q3FRK0-F1
#
_cell.length_a   1.000
_cell.length_b   1.000
_cell.length_c   1.000
_cell.angle_alpha   90.00
_cell.angle_beta   90.00
_cell.angle_gamma   90.00
#
_symmetry.space_group_name_H-M   'P 1'
#
loop_
_entity.id
_entity.type
_entity.pdbx_description
1 polymer ?
#
loop_
_entity_poly.entity_id
_entity_poly.type
_entity_poly.pdbx_seq_one_letter_code
_entity_poly.pdbx_strand_id
1 'polypeptide(L)'
;MKPAKTLGAVLAAAALAGCTTVASPRPGTVEYAAATVSRAFDCGLPVDRSRIIARFDRQDRPRFIAANAGYAVKSYKAPHRCEASERERVKGEIGALARR
;
A
#
# COMPACT_ATOMS: atom_id res chain seq x y z
N MET A 1 -7.89 -14.12 50.52
CA MET A 1 -8.08 -14.67 49.16
C MET A 1 -8.07 -13.50 48.17
N LYS A 2 -7.10 -13.48 47.23
CA LYS A 2 -7.13 -12.75 45.95
C LYS A 2 -8.01 -13.57 44.95
N PRO A 3 -8.43 -13.12 43.74
CA PRO A 3 -7.79 -12.06 42.93
C PRO A 3 -8.70 -11.18 42.01
N ALA A 4 -8.03 -10.22 41.36
CA ALA A 4 -8.18 -9.84 39.94
C ALA A 4 -9.46 -9.13 39.47
N LYS A 5 -9.40 -7.80 39.42
CA LYS A 5 -10.27 -6.97 38.54
C LYS A 5 -9.53 -5.94 37.70
N THR A 6 -8.20 -5.99 37.65
CA THR A 6 -7.35 -5.01 36.93
C THR A 6 -6.63 -5.58 35.69
N LEU A 7 -6.65 -6.90 35.47
CA LEU A 7 -5.99 -7.54 34.33
C LEU A 7 -6.78 -7.43 33.01
N GLY A 8 -8.12 -7.35 33.07
CA GLY A 8 -8.97 -7.32 31.88
C GLY A 8 -8.83 -6.05 31.03
N ALA A 9 -8.68 -4.88 31.69
CA ALA A 9 -8.55 -3.60 31.00
C ALA A 9 -7.17 -3.45 30.31
N VAL A 10 -6.12 -4.03 30.89
CA VAL A 10 -4.76 -4.02 30.29
C VAL A 10 -4.70 -4.94 29.07
N LEU A 11 -5.37 -6.10 29.11
CA LEU A 11 -5.46 -7.01 27.97
C LEU A 11 -6.29 -6.41 26.82
N ALA A 12 -7.36 -5.67 27.12
CA ALA A 12 -8.14 -4.97 26.10
C ALA A 12 -7.34 -3.84 25.43
N ALA A 13 -6.54 -3.06 26.18
CA ALA A 13 -5.67 -2.03 25.61
C ALA A 13 -4.52 -2.61 24.77
N ALA A 14 -3.95 -3.75 25.17
CA ALA A 14 -2.93 -4.45 24.39
C ALA A 14 -3.48 -5.06 23.09
N ALA A 15 -4.76 -5.45 23.06
CA ALA A 15 -5.42 -5.93 21.84
C ALA A 15 -5.59 -4.82 20.77
N LEU A 16 -5.73 -3.55 21.16
CA LEU A 16 -5.75 -2.42 20.21
C LEU A 16 -4.35 -2.01 19.71
N ALA A 17 -3.29 -2.30 20.47
CA ALA A 17 -1.91 -2.10 20.00
C ALA A 17 -1.49 -3.13 18.92
N GLY A 18 -2.28 -4.19 18.74
CA GLY A 18 -2.15 -5.19 17.67
C GLY A 18 -2.66 -4.73 16.30
N CYS A 19 -3.09 -3.47 16.15
CA CYS A 19 -3.22 -2.84 14.83
C CYS A 19 -1.82 -2.74 14.23
N THR A 20 -1.36 -3.82 13.58
CA THR A 20 -0.14 -3.85 12.79
C THR A 20 -0.28 -2.79 11.71
N THR A 21 0.24 -1.60 11.96
CA THR A 21 0.47 -0.61 10.93
C THR A 21 1.53 -1.22 10.03
N VAL A 22 1.07 -1.97 9.02
CA VAL A 22 1.92 -2.34 7.89
C VAL A 22 2.39 -0.99 7.36
N ALA A 23 3.64 -0.64 7.68
CA ALA A 23 4.17 0.66 7.35
C ALA A 23 3.98 0.85 5.85
N SER A 24 3.12 1.80 5.48
CA SER A 24 2.91 2.13 4.08
C SER A 24 4.26 2.58 3.52
N PRO A 25 4.63 2.13 2.31
CA PRO A 25 5.88 2.55 1.70
C PRO A 25 6.00 4.08 1.68
N ARG A 26 7.23 4.58 1.82
CA ARG A 26 7.46 6.02 1.85
C ARG A 26 7.41 6.61 0.43
N PRO A 27 6.75 7.77 0.21
CA PRO A 27 6.80 8.47 -1.07
C PRO A 27 8.24 8.63 -1.59
N GLY A 28 8.43 8.44 -2.90
CA GLY A 28 9.74 8.51 -3.55
C GLY A 28 10.51 7.18 -3.58
N THR A 29 10.03 6.13 -2.91
CA THR A 29 10.61 4.77 -3.00
C THR A 29 10.02 3.97 -4.16
N VAL A 30 10.74 2.93 -4.59
CA VAL A 30 10.27 1.97 -5.59
C VAL A 30 9.04 1.20 -5.08
N GLU A 31 9.04 0.83 -3.80
CA GLU A 31 7.93 0.16 -3.13
C GLU A 31 6.68 1.00 -3.10
N TYR A 32 6.83 2.32 -2.90
CA TYR A 32 5.71 3.25 -2.98
C TYR A 32 5.10 3.28 -4.36
N ALA A 33 5.92 3.40 -5.40
CA ALA A 33 5.41 3.35 -6.76
C ALA A 33 4.70 2.01 -7.06
N ALA A 34 5.27 0.90 -6.62
CA ALA A 34 4.68 -0.43 -6.79
C ALA A 34 3.34 -0.57 -6.07
N ALA A 35 3.24 -0.06 -4.84
CA ALA A 35 2.00 -0.03 -4.06
C ALA A 35 0.95 0.89 -4.70
N THR A 36 1.33 2.09 -5.12
CA THR A 36 0.44 3.05 -5.79
C THR A 36 -0.08 2.50 -7.12
N VAL A 37 0.75 1.82 -7.92
CA VAL A 37 0.31 1.15 -9.16
C VAL A 37 -0.70 0.05 -8.85
N SER A 38 -0.46 -0.78 -7.83
CA SER A 38 -1.45 -1.78 -7.42
C SER A 38 -2.75 -1.12 -6.99
N ARG A 39 -2.69 -0.06 -6.18
CA ARG A 39 -3.87 0.65 -5.70
C ARG A 39 -4.65 1.30 -6.84
N ALA A 40 -3.96 1.82 -7.85
CA ALA A 40 -4.61 2.38 -9.03
C ALA A 40 -5.43 1.35 -9.81
N PHE A 41 -4.96 0.10 -9.90
CA PHE A 41 -5.75 -0.98 -10.46
C PHE A 41 -6.99 -1.28 -9.62
N ASP A 42 -6.87 -1.32 -8.29
CA ASP A 42 -8.02 -1.48 -7.38
C ASP A 42 -9.06 -0.37 -7.57
N CYS A 43 -8.58 0.85 -7.82
CA CYS A 43 -9.43 2.02 -8.08
C CYS A 43 -10.01 2.06 -9.51
N GLY A 44 -9.72 1.07 -10.36
CA GLY A 44 -10.14 1.04 -11.77
C GLY A 44 -9.57 2.21 -12.59
N LEU A 45 -8.36 2.66 -12.25
CA LEU A 45 -7.67 3.72 -12.98
C LEU A 45 -6.81 3.13 -14.11
N PRO A 46 -6.71 3.81 -15.26
CA PRO A 46 -5.77 3.42 -16.30
C PRO A 46 -4.33 3.66 -15.82
N VAL A 47 -3.46 2.67 -16.02
CA VAL A 47 -2.05 2.76 -15.62
C VAL A 47 -1.15 2.33 -16.77
N ASP A 48 -0.30 3.25 -17.24
CA ASP A 48 0.81 2.92 -18.11
C ASP A 48 2.01 2.45 -17.26
N ARG A 49 1.96 1.18 -16.87
CA ARG A 49 2.99 0.58 -16.01
C ARG A 49 4.36 0.58 -16.70
N SER A 50 4.40 0.40 -18.02
CA SER A 50 5.65 0.38 -18.79
C SER A 50 6.33 1.74 -18.76
N ARG A 51 5.58 2.84 -18.93
CA ARG A 51 6.11 4.19 -18.78
C ARG A 51 6.65 4.44 -17.37
N ILE A 52 5.93 4.03 -16.32
CA ILE A 52 6.39 4.19 -14.93
C ILE A 52 7.69 3.40 -14.70
N ILE A 53 7.76 2.14 -15.12
CA ILE A 53 8.98 1.32 -15.00
C ILE A 53 10.17 1.95 -15.73
N ALA A 54 9.93 2.55 -16.90
CA ALA A 54 10.98 3.18 -17.69
C ALA A 54 11.64 4.38 -16.98
N ARG A 55 10.95 5.02 -16.01
CA ARG A 55 11.49 6.12 -15.20
C ARG A 55 12.42 5.68 -14.07
N PHE A 56 12.47 4.39 -13.77
CA PHE A 56 13.43 3.85 -12.81
C PHE A 56 14.75 3.49 -13.48
N ASP A 57 15.82 3.66 -12.70
CA ASP A 57 17.14 3.11 -13.02
C ASP A 57 17.04 1.61 -13.26
N ARG A 58 17.92 1.08 -14.11
CA ARG A 58 17.88 -0.35 -14.50
C ARG A 58 17.94 -1.29 -13.29
N GLN A 59 18.65 -0.90 -12.23
CA GLN A 59 18.76 -1.65 -10.98
C GLN A 59 17.46 -1.72 -10.18
N ASP A 60 16.60 -0.71 -10.28
CA ASP A 60 15.37 -0.60 -9.49
C ASP A 60 14.16 -1.27 -10.16
N ARG A 61 14.21 -1.46 -11.48
CA ARG A 61 13.15 -2.12 -12.26
C ARG A 61 12.82 -3.53 -11.75
N PRO A 62 13.77 -4.46 -11.51
CA PRO A 62 13.43 -5.78 -10.97
C PRO A 62 12.80 -5.68 -9.58
N ARG A 63 13.26 -4.74 -8.74
CA ARG A 63 12.71 -4.49 -7.42
C ARG A 63 11.26 -3.99 -7.48
N PHE A 64 10.95 -3.09 -8.42
CA PHE A 64 9.58 -2.66 -8.71
C PHE A 64 8.68 -3.84 -9.08
N ILE A 65 9.12 -4.68 -10.02
CA ILE A 65 8.33 -5.81 -10.52
C ILE A 65 8.00 -6.78 -9.39
N ALA A 66 9.01 -7.15 -8.59
CA ALA A 66 8.82 -8.05 -7.45
C ALA A 66 7.87 -7.46 -6.40
N ALA A 67 8.05 -6.18 -6.04
CA ALA A 67 7.18 -5.50 -5.08
C ALA A 67 5.74 -5.40 -5.60
N ASN A 68 5.55 -5.00 -6.86
CA ASN A 68 4.22 -4.83 -7.46
C ASN A 68 3.47 -6.15 -7.55
N ALA A 69 4.14 -7.26 -7.86
CA ALA A 69 3.54 -8.60 -7.82
C ALA A 69 3.04 -8.95 -6.41
N GLY A 70 3.83 -8.65 -5.37
CA GLY A 70 3.42 -8.85 -3.98
C GLY A 70 2.18 -8.04 -3.59
N TYR A 71 2.10 -6.78 -4.00
CA TYR A 71 0.91 -5.95 -3.77
C TYR A 71 -0.32 -6.43 -4.56
N ALA A 72 -0.13 -6.85 -5.81
CA ALA A 72 -1.20 -7.39 -6.64
C ALA A 72 -1.82 -8.66 -6.02
N VAL A 73 -0.98 -9.58 -5.51
CA VAL A 73 -1.46 -10.77 -4.80
C VAL A 73 -2.24 -10.40 -3.53
N LYS A 74 -1.77 -9.40 -2.77
CA LYS A 74 -2.49 -8.92 -1.58
C LYS A 74 -3.85 -8.33 -1.94
N SER A 75 -3.90 -7.47 -2.95
CA SER A 75 -5.16 -6.89 -3.44
C SER A 75 -6.12 -7.97 -3.94
N TYR A 76 -5.63 -8.94 -4.72
CA TYR A 76 -6.46 -10.06 -5.18
C TYR A 76 -7.09 -10.84 -4.02
N LYS A 77 -6.34 -11.07 -2.93
CA LYS A 77 -6.84 -11.77 -1.74
C LYS A 77 -7.78 -10.94 -0.87
N ALA A 78 -7.70 -9.62 -0.95
CA ALA A 78 -8.51 -8.68 -0.18
C ALA A 78 -8.86 -7.46 -1.05
N PRO A 79 -9.81 -7.60 -1.98
CA PRO A 79 -10.14 -6.51 -2.90
C PRO A 79 -10.84 -5.38 -2.13
N HIS A 80 -10.32 -4.17 -2.26
CA HIS A 80 -10.87 -2.99 -1.62
C HIS A 80 -11.26 -1.96 -2.68
N ARG A 81 -12.54 -1.54 -2.68
CA ARG A 81 -12.96 -0.42 -3.52
C ARG A 81 -12.28 0.87 -3.07
N CYS A 82 -12.09 1.79 -4.01
CA CYS A 82 -11.62 3.13 -3.71
C CYS A 82 -12.80 4.09 -3.60
N GLU A 83 -12.80 4.88 -2.53
CA GLU A 83 -13.69 6.03 -2.40
C GLU A 83 -13.28 7.14 -3.37
N ALA A 84 -14.20 8.07 -3.68
CA ALA A 84 -13.95 9.12 -4.67
C ALA A 84 -12.70 9.97 -4.37
N SER A 85 -12.50 10.34 -3.10
CA SER A 85 -11.34 11.13 -2.65
C SER A 85 -10.03 10.35 -2.77
N GLU A 86 -10.04 9.06 -2.43
CA GLU A 86 -8.87 8.19 -2.59
C GLU A 86 -8.52 8.02 -4.06
N ARG A 87 -9.54 7.79 -4.90
CA ARG A 87 -9.35 7.62 -6.34
C ARG A 87 -8.70 8.84 -6.99
N GLU A 88 -9.13 10.05 -6.64
CA GLU A 88 -8.53 11.27 -7.19
C GLU A 88 -7.08 11.46 -6.70
N ARG A 89 -6.81 11.18 -5.41
CA ARG A 89 -5.43 11.19 -4.88
C ARG A 89 -4.54 10.21 -5.65
N VAL A 90 -4.95 8.95 -5.79
CA VAL A 90 -4.17 7.91 -6.48
C VAL A 90 -3.95 8.26 -7.95
N LYS A 91 -4.95 8.84 -8.62
CA LYS A 91 -4.82 9.34 -10.00
C LYS A 91 -3.73 10.42 -10.10
N GLY A 92 -3.69 11.36 -9.15
CA GLY A 92 -2.64 12.37 -9.06
C GLY A 92 -1.24 11.75 -8.88
N GLU A 93 -1.11 10.78 -7.98
CA GLU A 93 0.14 10.07 -7.70
C GLU A 93 0.64 9.28 -8.92
N ILE A 94 -0.23 8.55 -9.63
CA ILE A 94 0.13 7.85 -10.88
C ILE A 94 0.60 8.85 -11.94
N GLY A 95 -0.10 9.97 -12.08
CA GLY A 95 0.31 11.04 -12.99
C GLY A 95 1.71 11.57 -12.67
N ALA A 96 2.03 11.76 -11.38
CA ALA A 96 3.34 12.19 -10.94
C ALA A 96 4.42 11.14 -11.23
N LEU A 97 4.16 9.86 -10.94
CA LEU A 97 5.09 8.75 -11.21
C LEU A 97 5.40 8.61 -12.71
N ALA A 98 4.43 8.83 -13.58
CA ALA A 98 4.63 8.73 -15.03
C ALA A 98 5.43 9.90 -15.63
N ARG A 99 5.50 11.05 -14.93
CA ARG A 99 6.21 12.27 -15.36
C ARG A 99 7.62 12.42 -14.83
N ARG A 100 7.94 11.76 -13.71
CA ARG A 100 9.27 11.76 -13.08
C ARG A 100 10.36 11.36 -14.08
#